data_AF-A0A968ZUK2-F1
#
_entry.id   AF-A0A968ZUK2-F1
#
_cell.length_a   1.000
_cell.length_b   1.000
_cell.length_c   1.000
_cell.angle_alpha   90.00
_cell.angle_beta   90.00
_cell.angle_gamma   90.00
#
_symmetry.space_group_name_H-M   'P 1'
#
loop_
_entity.id
_entity.type
_entity.pdbx_description
1 polymer ?
#
loop_
_entity_poly.entity_id
_entity_poly.type
_entity_poly.pdbx_seq_one_letter_code
_entity_poly.pdbx_strand_id
1 'polypeptide(L)' 'MTIPSALPYPYPLPDQARALALVIIDMQRDFLEPGGFGAALGNDVSKLQAIVPSLQALLAKFRQLELPVIHTQECHQSDL' A
#
# COMPACT_ATOMS: atom_id res chain seq x y z
N MET A 1 -21.12 4.40 1.60
CA MET A 1 -20.92 3.33 0.56
C MET A 1 -20.46 2.06 1.25
N THR A 2 -20.65 0.85 0.70
CA THR A 2 -20.13 -0.40 1.32
C THR A 2 -19.31 -1.22 0.33
N ILE A 3 -18.34 -1.98 0.84
CA ILE A 3 -17.64 -3.03 0.10
C ILE A 3 -18.31 -4.36 0.49
N PRO A 4 -19.28 -4.88 -0.29
CA PRO A 4 -20.12 -6.00 0.13
C PRO A 4 -19.38 -7.34 0.23
N SER A 5 -18.30 -7.50 -0.53
CA SER A 5 -17.48 -8.72 -0.55
C SER A 5 -16.36 -8.72 0.49
N ALA A 6 -16.26 -7.69 1.34
CA ALA A 6 -15.29 -7.69 2.42
C ALA A 6 -15.61 -8.79 3.44
N LEU A 7 -14.55 -9.32 4.06
CA LEU A 7 -14.66 -10.28 5.15
C LEU A 7 -14.31 -9.60 6.48
N PRO A 8 -14.92 -10.00 7.59
CA PRO A 8 -15.95 -11.05 7.72
C PRO A 8 -17.38 -10.59 7.39
N TYR A 9 -17.57 -9.31 7.05
CA TYR A 9 -18.85 -8.72 6.69
C TYR A 9 -18.64 -7.50 5.77
N PRO A 10 -19.69 -6.98 5.12
CA PRO A 10 -19.61 -5.77 4.29
C PRO A 10 -18.95 -4.60 5.01
N TYR A 11 -17.89 -4.05 4.43
CA TYR A 11 -17.14 -2.95 5.06
C TYR A 11 -17.78 -1.60 4.73
N PRO A 12 -18.28 -0.84 5.72
CA PRO A 12 -18.82 0.49 5.48
C PRO A 12 -17.69 1.48 5.22
N LEU A 13 -17.81 2.22 4.12
CA LEU A 13 -17.00 3.39 3.80
C LEU A 13 -17.71 4.64 4.31
N PRO A 14 -16.95 5.65 4.79
CA PRO A 14 -17.52 6.90 5.26
C PRO A 14 -18.30 7.62 4.14
N ASP A 15 -19.35 8.35 4.52
CA ASP A 15 -20.20 9.07 3.58
C ASP A 15 -19.51 10.31 3.01
N GLN A 16 -18.58 10.90 3.76
CA GLN A 16 -17.75 12.00 3.29
C GLN A 16 -16.50 11.46 2.61
N ALA A 17 -16.36 11.74 1.31
CA ALA A 17 -15.20 11.34 0.52
C ALA A 17 -13.85 11.72 1.16
N ARG A 18 -13.76 12.90 1.78
CA ARG A 18 -12.55 13.38 2.47
C ARG A 18 -12.20 12.61 3.74
N ALA A 19 -13.11 11.80 4.27
CA ALA A 19 -12.86 10.93 5.41
C ALA A 19 -12.32 9.54 5.00
N LEU A 20 -12.15 9.29 3.69
CA LEU A 20 -11.55 8.08 3.14
C LEU A 20 -10.15 8.39 2.61
N ALA A 21 -9.16 7.57 2.94
CA ALA A 21 -7.79 7.71 2.44
C ALA A 21 -7.22 6.34 2.04
N LEU A 22 -6.34 6.33 1.03
CA LEU A 22 -5.48 5.20 0.72
C LEU A 22 -4.14 5.41 1.41
N VAL A 23 -3.78 4.49 2.31
CA VAL A 23 -2.44 4.47 2.92
C VAL A 23 -1.61 3.37 2.25
N ILE A 24 -0.54 3.77 1.58
CA ILE A 24 0.41 2.87 0.92
C ILE A 24 1.62 2.72 1.84
N ILE A 25 1.77 1.52 2.39
CA ILE A 25 2.76 1.24 3.42
C ILE A 25 4.01 0.63 2.79
N ASP A 26 5.15 1.31 2.96
CA ASP A 26 6.52 0.79 2.81
C ASP A 26 6.77 0.02 1.50
N MET A 27 6.26 0.55 0.39
CA MET A 27 6.51 0.02 -0.95
C MET A 27 7.89 0.44 -1.49
N GLN A 28 8.92 0.26 -0.67
CA GLN A 28 10.31 0.63 -0.94
C GLN A 28 11.06 -0.49 -1.64
N ARG A 29 12.00 -0.11 -2.52
CA ARG A 29 12.91 -1.06 -3.19
C ARG A 29 13.62 -2.00 -2.22
N ASP A 30 13.90 -1.52 -1.01
CA ASP A 30 14.56 -2.29 0.03
C ASP A 30 13.77 -3.53 0.48
N PHE A 31 12.43 -3.47 0.46
CA PHE A 31 11.56 -4.62 0.74
C PHE A 31 11.25 -5.46 -0.50
N LEU A 32 11.20 -4.82 -1.67
CA LEU A 32 10.61 -5.39 -2.88
C LEU A 32 11.63 -5.92 -3.90
N GLU A 33 12.87 -5.42 -3.92
CA GLU A 33 13.86 -5.76 -4.95
C GLU A 33 14.96 -6.70 -4.45
N PRO A 34 15.53 -7.55 -5.33
CA PRO A 34 16.75 -8.28 -5.02
C PRO A 34 17.87 -7.33 -4.57
N GLY A 35 18.61 -7.75 -3.54
CA GLY A 35 19.71 -6.94 -2.97
C GLY A 35 19.27 -5.90 -1.93
N GLY A 36 17.96 -5.74 -1.71
CA GLY A 36 17.43 -4.97 -0.58
C GLY A 36 17.37 -5.78 0.72
N PHE A 37 17.02 -5.10 1.81
CA PHE A 37 16.75 -5.64 3.14
C PHE A 37 15.88 -6.90 3.13
N GLY A 38 14.76 -6.90 2.41
CA GLY A 38 13.85 -8.03 2.33
C GLY A 38 14.53 -9.30 1.82
N ALA A 39 15.33 -9.16 0.76
CA ALA A 39 16.09 -10.27 0.18
C ALA A 39 17.27 -10.70 1.08
N ALA A 40 17.94 -9.75 1.74
CA ALA A 40 19.07 -10.04 2.63
C ALA A 40 18.68 -10.91 3.84
N LEU A 41 17.41 -10.81 4.29
CA LEU A 41 16.85 -11.69 5.32
C LEU A 41 16.47 -13.10 4.80
N GLY A 42 16.68 -13.39 3.51
CA GLY A 42 16.33 -14.67 2.90
C GLY A 42 14.87 -14.79 2.45
N ASN A 43 14.13 -13.67 2.40
CA ASN A 43 12.74 -13.71 1.90
C ASN A 43 12.68 -13.80 0.37
N ASP A 44 11.65 -14.48 -0.12
CA ASP A 44 11.28 -14.45 -1.53
C ASP A 44 10.53 -13.15 -1.86
N VAL A 45 11.27 -12.14 -2.31
CA VAL A 45 10.74 -10.81 -2.64
C VAL A 45 9.77 -10.81 -3.83
N SER A 46 9.76 -11.85 -4.67
CA SER A 46 8.83 -11.93 -5.81
C SER A 46 7.36 -11.93 -5.37
N LYS A 47 7.08 -12.48 -4.18
CA LYS A 47 5.74 -12.48 -3.57
C LYS A 47 5.27 -11.07 -3.21
N LEU A 48 6.21 -10.20 -2.84
CA LEU A 48 5.90 -8.80 -2.52
C LEU A 48 5.70 -7.99 -3.81
N GLN A 49 6.53 -8.24 -4.83
CA GLN A 49 6.40 -7.59 -6.14
C GLN A 49 5.06 -7.90 -6.83
N ALA A 50 4.49 -9.08 -6.58
CA ALA A 50 3.23 -9.51 -7.19
C ALA A 50 2.06 -8.54 -6.96
N ILE A 51 2.09 -7.74 -5.89
CA ILE A 51 1.01 -6.81 -5.56
C ILE A 51 1.12 -5.46 -6.28
N VAL A 52 2.28 -5.15 -6.89
CA VAL A 52 2.57 -3.83 -7.47
C VAL A 52 1.52 -3.41 -8.53
N PRO A 53 1.11 -4.26 -9.50
CA PRO A 53 0.10 -3.88 -10.48
C PRO A 53 -1.27 -3.59 -9.84
N SER A 54 -1.69 -4.39 -8.87
CA SER A 54 -2.96 -4.20 -8.15
C SER A 54 -2.97 -2.90 -7.34
N LEU A 55 -1.86 -2.59 -6.67
CA LEU A 55 -1.70 -1.34 -5.95
C LEU A 55 -1.71 -0.14 -6.89
N GLN A 56 -1.06 -0.23 -8.06
CA GLN A 56 -1.08 0.83 -9.07
C GLN A 56 -2.50 1.13 -9.55
N ALA A 57 -3.31 0.10 -9.79
CA ALA A 57 -4.71 0.26 -10.17
C ALA A 57 -5.53 0.97 -9.07
N LEU A 58 -5.34 0.58 -7.81
CA LEU A 58 -6.01 1.21 -6.67
C LEU A 58 -5.59 2.68 -6.51
N LEU A 59 -4.29 2.96 -6.60
CA LEU A 59 -3.73 4.30 -6.54
C LEU A 59 -4.26 5.19 -7.66
N ALA A 60 -4.29 4.68 -8.89
CA ALA A 60 -4.86 5.40 -10.03
C ALA A 60 -6.33 5.75 -9.79
N LYS A 61 -7.10 4.84 -9.18
CA LYS A 61 -8.51 5.10 -8.87
C LYS A 61 -8.69 6.18 -7.81
N PHE A 62 -7.90 6.14 -6.73
CA PHE A 62 -7.94 7.18 -5.69
C PHE A 62 -7.57 8.55 -6.27
N ARG A 63 -6.54 8.62 -7.13
CA ARG A 63 -6.14 9.86 -7.81
C ARG A 63 -7.22 10.38 -8.75
N GLN A 64 -7.85 9.51 -9.54
CA GLN A 64 -8.94 9.89 -10.45
C GLN A 64 -10.14 10.50 -9.69
N LEU A 65 -10.40 10.01 -8.48
CA LEU A 65 -11.49 10.48 -7.62
C LEU A 65 -11.07 11.64 -6.70
N GLU A 66 -9.84 12.14 -6.84
CA GLU A 66 -9.28 13.21 -6.00
C GLU A 66 -9.34 12.90 -4.49
N LEU A 67 -9.22 11.62 -4.13
CA LEU A 67 -9.23 11.14 -2.76
C LEU A 67 -7.83 11.21 -2.13
N PRO A 68 -7.73 11.43 -0.80
CA PRO A 68 -6.46 11.42 -0.08
C PRO A 68 -5.64 10.14 -0.31
N VAL A 69 -4.35 10.33 -0.59
CA VAL A 69 -3.34 9.26 -0.68
C VAL A 69 -2.18 9.61 0.24
N ILE A 70 -1.80 8.68 1.10
CA ILE A 70 -0.70 8.81 2.06
C ILE A 70 0.31 7.70 1.77
N HIS A 71 1.58 8.05 1.74
CA HIS A 71 2.67 7.10 1.58
C HIS A 71 3.52 7.08 2.85
N THR A 72 3.95 5.90 3.29
CA THR A 72 4.94 5.77 4.36
C THR A 72 6.28 5.31 3.79
N GLN A 73 7.34 5.61 4.54
CA GLN A 73 8.68 5.12 4.29
C GLN A 73 9.29 4.75 5.63
N GLU A 74 9.67 3.48 5.80
CA GLU A 74 10.51 3.05 6.91
C GLU A 74 11.94 3.51 6.65
N CYS A 75 12.48 4.32 7.56
CA CYS A 75 13.85 4.80 7.50
C CYS A 75 14.36 5.23 8.88
N HIS A 76 15.68 5.25 9.01
CA HIS A 76 16.38 5.82 10.15
C HIS A 76 17.17 7.07 9.70
N GLN A 77 17.49 7.94 10.66
CA GLN A 77 18.51 8.96 10.42
C GLN A 77 19.86 8.30 10.16
N SER A 78 20.73 8.96 9.41
CA SER A 78 22.02 8.40 8.97
C SER A 78 23.02 8.17 10.10
N ASP A 79 22.77 8.73 11.28
CA ASP A 79 23.60 8.65 12.49
C ASP A 79 23.05 7.67 13.55
N LEU A 80 22.04 6.86 13.18
CA LEU A 80 21.52 5.74 13.97
C LEU A 80 22.14 4.40 13.59
#